data_AF-A0A960D0H7-F1
#
_entry.id   AF-A0A960D0H7-F1
#
_cell.length_a   1.000
_cell.length_b   1.000
_cell.length_c   1.000
_cell.angle_alpha   90.00
_cell.angle_beta   90.00
_cell.angle_gamma   90.00
#
_symmetry.space_group_name_H-M   'P 1'
#
loop_
_entity.id
_entity.type
_entity.pdbx_description
1 polymer ?
#
loop_
_entity_poly.entity_id
_entity_poly.type
_entity_poly.pdbx_seq_one_letter_code
_entity_poly.pdbx_strand_id
1 'polypeptide(L)' 'MRELPHVLGIVLAGGEGKRLYPLTADRAKPAVPFGGAYRLIDFVLSNLVNARYLRI' A
#
# COMPACT_ATOMS: atom_id res chain seq x y z
N MET A 1 -14.24 -11.84 -22.84
CA MET A 1 -13.12 -11.10 -22.20
C MET A 1 -13.73 -10.24 -21.11
N ARG A 2 -13.29 -10.32 -19.85
CA ARG A 2 -13.86 -9.47 -18.77
C ARG A 2 -13.33 -8.04 -18.92
N GLU A 3 -14.23 -7.07 -18.98
CA GLU A 3 -13.88 -5.65 -19.04
C GLU A 3 -13.02 -5.24 -17.84
N LEU A 4 -12.21 -4.20 -18.03
CA LEU A 4 -11.43 -3.62 -16.93
C LEU A 4 -12.38 -2.80 -16.03
N PRO A 5 -12.24 -2.88 -14.70
CA PRO A 5 -13.01 -2.07 -13.77
C PRO A 5 -12.87 -0.57 -14.07
N HIS A 6 -13.99 0.13 -14.25
CA HIS A 6 -14.00 1.58 -14.41
C HIS A 6 -14.03 2.28 -13.04
N VAL A 7 -13.00 2.06 -12.23
CA VAL A 7 -12.88 2.55 -10.84
C VAL A 7 -11.53 3.24 -10.63
N LEU A 8 -11.51 4.30 -9.82
CA LEU A 8 -10.30 4.93 -9.29
C LEU A 8 -10.08 4.42 -7.85
N GLY A 9 -8.97 3.72 -7.63
CA GLY A 9 -8.50 3.40 -6.29
C GLY A 9 -7.80 4.61 -5.68
N ILE A 10 -7.95 4.83 -4.37
CA ILE A 10 -7.19 5.84 -3.63
C ILE A 10 -6.65 5.17 -2.37
N VAL A 11 -5.32 5.15 -2.21
CA VAL A 11 -4.67 4.56 -1.03
C VAL A 11 -4.31 5.68 -0.03
N LEU A 12 -4.98 5.69 1.12
CA LEU A 12 -4.70 6.65 2.19
C LEU A 12 -3.45 6.23 2.99
N ALA A 13 -2.27 6.62 2.50
CA ALA A 13 -0.98 6.20 3.03
C ALA A 13 -0.35 7.16 4.08
N GLY A 14 -1.15 8.00 4.74
CA GLY A 14 -0.66 9.06 5.65
C GLY A 14 -0.41 8.66 7.11
N GLY A 15 -0.43 7.36 7.46
CA GLY A 15 -0.32 6.93 8.85
C GLY A 15 1.06 7.22 9.47
N GLU A 16 1.11 8.07 10.51
CA GLU A 16 2.35 8.44 11.21
C GLU A 16 3.02 7.27 11.93
N GLY A 17 2.23 6.31 12.43
CA GLY A 17 2.77 5.08 13.01
C GLY A 17 3.54 5.24 14.31
N LYS A 18 3.21 6.24 15.16
CA LYS A 18 3.89 6.53 16.45
C LYS A 18 4.27 5.30 17.30
N ARG A 19 3.40 4.28 17.33
CA ARG A 19 3.60 3.03 18.09
C ARG A 19 4.67 2.10 17.51
N LEU A 20 5.16 2.38 16.31
CA LEU A 20 6.21 1.64 15.62
C LEU A 20 7.57 2.34 15.68
N TYR A 21 7.70 3.45 16.43
CA TYR A 21 9.01 4.03 16.70
C TYR A 21 9.98 2.95 17.24
N PRO A 22 11.23 2.88 16.75
CA PRO A 22 11.93 3.82 15.86
C PRO A 22 11.74 3.55 14.36
N LEU A 23 10.98 2.52 13.96
CA LEU A 23 10.84 2.11 12.55
C LEU A 23 10.17 3.16 11.65
N THR A 24 9.46 4.13 12.24
CA THR A 24 8.79 5.24 11.54
C THR A 24 9.44 6.60 11.83
N ALA A 25 10.70 6.64 12.29
CA ALA A 25 11.38 7.91 12.59
C ALA A 25 11.63 8.76 11.32
N ASP A 26 11.96 8.11 10.21
CA ASP A 26 12.34 8.71 8.93
C ASP A 26 11.40 8.32 7.78
N ARG A 27 10.36 7.51 8.06
CA ARG A 27 9.44 6.98 7.06
C ARG A 27 8.02 6.87 7.59
N ALA A 28 7.04 7.09 6.71
CA ALA A 28 5.64 6.83 7.03
C ALA A 28 5.41 5.34 7.32
N LYS A 29 4.39 5.03 8.13
CA LYS A 29 4.02 3.64 8.46
C LYS A 29 3.91 2.74 7.22
N PRO A 30 3.31 3.14 6.09
CA PRO A 30 3.19 2.24 4.94
C PRO A 30 4.52 1.89 4.26
N ALA A 31 5.57 2.69 4.49
CA ALA A 31 6.90 2.44 3.96
C ALA A 31 7.76 1.51 4.84
N VAL A 32 7.24 1.07 5.99
CA VAL A 32 7.95 0.14 6.89
C VAL A 32 8.18 -1.20 6.16
N PRO A 33 9.42 -1.74 6.17
CA PRO A 33 9.73 -3.04 5.58
C PRO A 33 8.96 -4.18 6.26
N PHE A 34 8.55 -5.17 5.48
CA PHE A 34 7.84 -6.36 5.94
C PHE A 34 8.27 -7.57 5.10
N GLY A 35 8.52 -8.71 5.75
CA GLY A 35 8.82 -9.97 5.05
C GLY A 35 10.08 -9.94 4.17
N GLY A 36 11.09 -9.13 4.52
CA GLY A 36 12.38 -9.05 3.82
C GLY A 36 12.36 -8.14 2.59
N ALA A 37 11.49 -8.42 1.61
CA ALA A 37 11.50 -7.73 0.31
C ALA A 37 10.38 -6.69 0.12
N TYR A 38 9.38 -6.67 1.01
CA TYR A 38 8.17 -5.86 0.84
C TYR A 38 8.10 -4.70 1.82
N ARG A 39 7.12 -3.81 1.59
CA ARG A 39 6.64 -2.78 2.50
C ARG A 39 5.16 -2.99 2.79
N LEU A 40 4.65 -2.42 3.87
CA LEU A 40 3.23 -2.56 4.24
C LEU A 40 2.28 -2.07 3.12
N ILE A 41 2.65 -1.03 2.36
CA ILE A 41 1.84 -0.52 1.25
C ILE A 41 1.68 -1.53 0.10
N ASP A 42 2.65 -2.41 -0.10
CA ASP A 42 2.69 -3.33 -1.25
C ASP A 42 1.51 -4.30 -1.23
N PHE A 43 1.01 -4.65 -0.05
CA PHE A 43 -0.17 -5.51 0.09
C PHE A 43 -1.42 -4.87 -0.54
N VAL A 44 -1.68 -3.59 -0.26
CA VAL A 44 -2.87 -2.90 -0.78
C VAL A 44 -2.73 -2.67 -2.28
N LEU A 45 -1.54 -2.27 -2.76
CA LEU A 45 -1.28 -2.09 -4.18
C LEU A 45 -1.39 -3.42 -4.95
N SER A 46 -0.85 -4.50 -4.41
CA SER A 46 -0.96 -5.83 -5.02
C SER A 46 -2.39 -6.31 -5.09
N ASN A 47 -3.20 -6.05 -4.05
CA ASN A 47 -4.63 -6.37 -4.08
C ASN A 47 -5.37 -5.62 -5.18
N LEU A 48 -5.10 -4.32 -5.36
CA LEU A 48 -5.71 -3.52 -6.43
C LEU A 48 -5.33 -4.08 -7.81
N VAL A 49 -4.05 -4.38 -8.04
CA VAL A 49 -3.56 -4.94 -9.30
C VAL A 49 -4.14 -6.34 -9.56
N ASN A 50 -4.15 -7.23 -8.56
CA ASN A 50 -4.69 -8.59 -8.67
C ASN A 50 -6.20 -8.59 -8.97
N ALA A 51 -6.93 -7.60 -8.49
CA ALA A 51 -8.34 -7.39 -8.81
C ALA A 51 -8.57 -6.54 -10.07
N ARG A 52 -7.50 -6.23 -10.81
CA ARG A 52 -7.50 -5.44 -12.07
C ARG A 52 -7.92 -3.98 -11.91
N TYR A 53 -7.81 -3.41 -10.72
CA TYR A 53 -7.91 -1.96 -10.51
C TYR A 53 -6.57 -1.31 -10.88
N LEU A 54 -6.46 -0.83 -12.11
CA LEU A 54 -5.20 -0.29 -12.67
C LEU A 54 -5.11 1.24 -12.64
N ARG A 55 -6.16 1.92 -12.15
CA ARG A 55 -6.14 3.35 -11.85
C ARG A 55 -6.11 3.52 -10.34
N ILE A 56 -4.97 3.96 -9.81
CA ILE A 56 -4.64 4.08 -8.39
C ILE A 56 -4.03 5.45 -8.15
#